data_AF-A0A0J6WI27-F1
#
_entry.id   AF-A0A0J6WI27-F1
#
_cell.length_a   1.000
_cell.length_b   1.000
_cell.length_c   1.000
_cell.angle_alpha   90.00
_cell.angle_beta   90.00
_cell.angle_gamma   90.00
#
_symmetry.space_group_name_H-M   'P 1'
#
loop_
_entity.id
_entity.type
_entity.pdbx_description
1 polymer ?
#
loop_
_entity_poly.entity_id
_entity_poly.type
_entity_poly.pdbx_seq_one_letter_code
_entity_poly.pdbx_strand_id
1 'polypeptide(L)'
;MSTFPSPVSAAQAVRRSGASISVADGESVAVGFLSESYREVYRIARVEGFEDLQTLGLIPANLSERDTLEALRADDAVFREQSTHARSTADDCCSDCASGPRVKRRWYQSNMAQLLSNSGERTFAFDHPEVLRIQHTVNRMLDSRGVMLVGIAYPDDVDVGAGALLLMAPTVHVLNADVITIKADGVLRFESRHVRVTCSELNGPKNAPVIIPDLDIPRYVLPDELTVGGLLTELSSSAVSDTDVLAAHKHLPGFDAEYLLAQAGSHA
;
A
#
# COMPACT_ATOMS: atom_id res chain seq x y z
N MET A 1 -13.84 -4.65 -26.59
CA MET A 1 -14.24 -4.96 -25.20
C MET A 1 -13.04 -5.60 -24.53
N SER A 2 -12.38 -4.90 -23.60
CA SER A 2 -11.26 -5.47 -22.84
C SER A 2 -11.81 -6.50 -21.85
N THR A 3 -11.50 -7.78 -22.06
CA THR A 3 -11.89 -8.85 -21.15
C THR A 3 -11.03 -8.78 -19.90
N PHE A 4 -11.68 -8.68 -18.74
CA PHE A 4 -11.00 -8.72 -17.45
C PHE A 4 -10.17 -10.01 -17.34
N PRO A 5 -8.89 -9.95 -16.92
CA PRO A 5 -8.08 -11.15 -16.79
C PRO A 5 -8.71 -12.08 -15.73
N SER A 6 -8.84 -13.36 -16.06
CA SER A 6 -9.32 -14.35 -15.11
C SER A 6 -8.38 -14.41 -13.91
N PRO A 7 -8.90 -14.39 -12.67
CA PRO A 7 -8.07 -14.56 -11.49
C PRO A 7 -7.29 -15.88 -11.51
N VAL A 8 -6.05 -15.84 -11.01
CA VAL A 8 -5.15 -16.99 -10.88
C VAL A 8 -4.84 -17.26 -9.41
N SER A 9 -4.28 -18.42 -9.07
CA SER A 9 -3.86 -18.68 -7.68
C SER A 9 -2.70 -17.77 -7.25
N ALA A 10 -2.51 -17.56 -5.95
CA ALA A 10 -1.38 -16.79 -5.43
C ALA A 10 -0.03 -17.29 -5.96
N ALA A 11 0.18 -18.61 -5.93
CA ALA A 11 1.38 -19.26 -6.46
C ALA A 11 1.60 -19.03 -7.96
N GLN A 12 0.53 -18.89 -8.77
CA GLN A 12 0.63 -18.54 -10.18
C GLN A 12 0.84 -17.03 -10.40
N ALA A 13 0.35 -16.19 -9.50
CA ALA A 13 0.46 -14.75 -9.59
C ALA A 13 1.89 -14.25 -9.34
N VAL A 14 2.65 -14.95 -8.49
CA VAL A 14 4.07 -14.64 -8.19
C VAL A 14 5.07 -15.29 -9.15
N ARG A 15 4.60 -16.03 -10.16
CA ARG A 15 5.49 -16.54 -11.21
C ARG A 15 5.94 -15.37 -12.07
N ARG A 16 7.27 -15.25 -12.22
CA ARG A 16 7.88 -14.27 -13.11
C ARG A 16 7.26 -14.32 -14.50
N SER A 17 6.99 -13.14 -15.02
CA SER A 17 6.45 -12.93 -16.36
C SER A 17 7.49 -13.12 -17.45
N GLY A 18 8.79 -12.91 -17.13
CA GLY A 18 9.84 -12.81 -18.15
C GLY A 18 9.87 -11.45 -18.87
N ALA A 19 9.02 -10.51 -18.43
CA ALA A 19 8.78 -9.23 -19.08
C ALA A 19 9.14 -8.09 -18.13
N SER A 20 9.66 -7.00 -18.69
CA SER A 20 10.04 -5.79 -17.93
C SER A 20 9.09 -4.63 -18.26
N ILE A 21 9.00 -3.67 -17.35
CA ILE A 21 8.32 -2.40 -17.60
C ILE A 21 9.39 -1.37 -17.93
N SER A 22 9.33 -0.80 -19.12
CA SER A 22 10.19 0.33 -19.50
C SER A 22 9.31 1.47 -19.98
N VAL A 23 9.52 2.65 -19.40
CA VAL A 23 8.83 3.90 -19.78
C VAL A 23 9.87 4.85 -20.36
N ALA A 24 9.66 5.33 -21.58
CA ALA A 24 10.62 6.20 -22.24
C ALA A 24 10.67 7.60 -21.59
N ASP A 25 11.73 8.36 -21.88
CA ASP A 25 11.90 9.72 -21.36
C ASP A 25 10.71 10.61 -21.74
N GLY A 26 10.17 11.33 -20.76
CA GLY A 26 9.01 12.21 -20.90
C GLY A 26 7.67 11.51 -21.17
N GLU A 27 7.64 10.17 -21.19
CA GLU A 27 6.41 9.40 -21.43
C GLU A 27 5.60 9.20 -20.15
N SER A 28 4.28 9.06 -20.28
CA SER A 28 3.39 8.65 -19.20
C SER A 28 2.69 7.35 -19.55
N VAL A 29 2.94 6.32 -18.75
CA VAL A 29 2.41 4.97 -18.94
C VAL A 29 1.63 4.53 -17.72
N ALA A 30 0.49 3.86 -17.93
CA ALA A 30 -0.28 3.24 -16.86
C ALA A 30 -0.19 1.71 -16.92
N VAL A 31 0.02 1.08 -15.76
CA VAL A 31 0.04 -0.39 -15.58
C VAL A 31 -1.12 -0.81 -14.69
N GLY A 32 -1.88 -1.79 -15.16
CA GLY A 32 -3.08 -2.29 -14.50
C GLY A 32 -3.92 -3.13 -15.46
N PHE A 33 -5.13 -3.50 -15.04
CA PHE A 33 -5.96 -4.45 -15.80
C PHE A 33 -6.40 -3.93 -17.19
N LEU A 34 -6.42 -2.61 -17.40
CA LEU A 34 -6.76 -1.98 -18.68
C LEU A 34 -5.56 -1.78 -19.60
N SER A 35 -4.34 -2.06 -19.12
CA SER A 35 -3.12 -1.84 -19.88
C SER A 35 -2.82 -3.02 -20.78
N GLU A 36 -3.05 -2.88 -22.09
CA GLU A 36 -2.78 -3.94 -23.05
C GLU A 36 -1.28 -4.25 -23.16
N SER A 37 -0.44 -3.22 -23.15
CA SER A 37 1.03 -3.32 -23.30
C SER A 37 1.71 -4.07 -22.14
N TYR A 38 1.07 -4.12 -20.98
CA TYR A 38 1.64 -4.71 -19.76
C TYR A 38 0.75 -5.83 -19.18
N ARG A 39 -0.06 -6.44 -20.03
CA ARG A 39 -0.98 -7.52 -19.62
C ARG A 39 -0.24 -8.76 -19.11
N GLU A 40 0.99 -8.99 -19.56
CA GLU A 40 1.82 -10.13 -19.17
C GLU A 40 2.48 -9.99 -17.79
N VAL A 41 2.75 -8.75 -17.37
CA VAL A 41 3.31 -8.43 -16.04
C VAL A 41 2.22 -8.25 -14.98
N TYR A 42 0.97 -7.95 -15.39
CA TYR A 42 -0.16 -7.76 -14.48
C TYR A 42 -1.03 -9.01 -14.35
N ARG A 43 -1.28 -9.43 -13.11
CA ARG A 43 -2.16 -10.57 -12.79
C ARG A 43 -3.11 -10.21 -11.66
N ILE A 44 -4.23 -10.92 -11.60
CA ILE A 44 -5.15 -10.83 -10.47
C ILE A 44 -5.02 -12.13 -9.68
N ALA A 45 -4.46 -12.05 -8.49
CA ALA A 45 -4.39 -13.15 -7.57
C ALA A 45 -5.73 -13.33 -6.84
N ARG A 46 -6.17 -14.58 -6.77
CA ARG A 46 -7.23 -15.05 -5.90
C ARG A 46 -6.59 -15.42 -4.56
N VAL A 47 -7.03 -14.78 -3.48
CA VAL A 47 -6.62 -15.06 -2.11
C VAL A 47 -7.78 -15.75 -1.40
N GLU A 48 -7.57 -17.01 -1.03
CA GLU A 48 -8.53 -17.86 -0.35
C GLU A 48 -8.23 -17.97 1.15
N GLY A 49 -7.00 -17.68 1.57
CA GLY A 49 -6.61 -17.77 2.98
C GLY A 49 -5.30 -17.08 3.33
N PHE A 50 -4.86 -17.29 4.56
CA PHE A 50 -3.69 -16.65 5.15
C PHE A 50 -2.37 -17.03 4.44
N GLU A 51 -2.25 -18.29 4.00
CA GLU A 51 -1.09 -18.77 3.26
C GLU A 51 -0.92 -18.07 1.90
N ASP A 52 -2.03 -17.74 1.23
CA ASP A 52 -1.98 -16.95 0.00
C ASP A 52 -1.47 -15.53 0.27
N LEU A 53 -1.89 -14.90 1.38
CA LEU A 53 -1.33 -13.60 1.78
C LEU A 53 0.19 -13.67 1.99
N GLN A 54 0.68 -14.75 2.59
CA GLN A 54 2.12 -14.98 2.78
C GLN A 54 2.84 -15.22 1.46
N THR A 55 2.24 -16.02 0.57
CA THR A 55 2.75 -16.32 -0.77
C THR A 55 2.92 -15.05 -1.60
N LEU A 56 1.94 -14.13 -1.51
CA LEU A 56 1.99 -12.84 -2.20
C LEU A 56 2.90 -11.82 -1.50
N GLY A 57 3.51 -12.17 -0.38
CA GLY A 57 4.25 -11.25 0.48
C GLY A 57 3.36 -10.17 1.08
N LEU A 58 2.04 -10.28 1.08
CA LEU A 58 1.21 -9.26 1.73
C LEU A 58 1.36 -9.29 3.26
N ILE A 59 1.79 -10.41 3.83
CA ILE A 59 2.16 -10.53 5.25
C ILE A 59 3.45 -11.36 5.39
N PRO A 60 4.20 -11.21 6.49
CA PRO A 60 5.40 -12.03 6.71
C PRO A 60 5.09 -13.53 6.79
N ALA A 61 5.98 -14.34 6.20
CA ALA A 61 5.83 -15.79 6.09
C ALA A 61 5.93 -16.54 7.44
N ASN A 62 6.54 -15.91 8.44
CA ASN A 62 6.71 -16.43 9.80
C ASN A 62 5.53 -16.09 10.73
N LEU A 63 4.53 -15.33 10.27
CA LEU A 63 3.33 -15.09 11.08
C LEU A 63 2.41 -16.31 11.10
N SER A 64 1.88 -16.61 12.27
CA SER A 64 0.81 -17.58 12.46
C SER A 64 -0.54 -16.91 12.20
N GLU A 65 -1.42 -17.57 11.44
CA GLU A 65 -2.79 -17.10 11.23
C GLU A 65 -3.50 -16.91 12.58
N ARG A 66 -3.39 -17.92 13.46
CA ARG A 66 -4.03 -17.89 14.78
C ARG A 66 -3.59 -16.67 15.59
N ASP A 67 -2.27 -16.47 15.71
CA ASP A 67 -1.72 -15.41 16.56
C ASP A 67 -2.02 -14.02 15.97
N THR A 68 -2.04 -13.91 14.63
CA THR A 68 -2.43 -12.69 13.92
C THR A 68 -3.90 -12.34 14.16
N LEU A 69 -4.80 -13.33 14.12
CA LEU A 69 -6.21 -13.14 14.42
C LEU A 69 -6.45 -12.84 15.91
N GLU A 70 -5.70 -13.44 16.82
CA GLU A 70 -5.74 -13.13 18.24
C GLU A 70 -5.32 -11.68 18.51
N ALA A 71 -4.19 -11.25 17.95
CA ALA A 71 -3.72 -9.86 18.04
C ALA A 71 -4.77 -8.87 17.49
N LEU A 72 -5.34 -9.18 16.32
CA LEU A 72 -6.37 -8.35 15.70
C LEU A 72 -7.63 -8.23 16.57
N ARG A 73 -8.09 -9.34 17.15
CA ARG A 73 -9.26 -9.34 18.05
C ARG A 73 -8.98 -8.57 19.34
N ALA A 74 -7.77 -8.67 19.89
CA ALA A 74 -7.37 -7.92 21.07
C ALA A 74 -7.37 -6.41 20.78
N ASP A 75 -6.78 -5.99 19.66
CA ASP A 75 -6.79 -4.60 19.20
C ASP A 75 -8.22 -4.08 18.98
N ASP A 76 -9.09 -4.88 18.36
CA ASP A 76 -10.50 -4.54 18.14
C ASP A 76 -11.31 -4.46 19.44
N ALA A 77 -11.01 -5.31 20.43
CA ALA A 77 -11.65 -5.26 21.74
C ALA A 77 -11.32 -3.95 22.47
N VAL A 78 -10.05 -3.56 22.50
CA VAL A 78 -9.60 -2.30 23.09
C VAL A 78 -10.24 -1.11 22.36
N PHE A 79 -10.27 -1.13 21.02
CA PHE A 79 -10.92 -0.08 20.24
C PHE A 79 -12.42 0.05 20.56
N ARG A 80 -13.15 -1.07 20.71
CA ARG A 80 -14.57 -1.07 21.04
C ARG A 80 -14.83 -0.55 22.46
N GLU A 81 -14.02 -0.95 23.43
CA GLU A 81 -14.11 -0.46 24.81
C GLU A 81 -13.94 1.07 24.85
N GLN A 82 -12.89 1.59 24.21
CA GLN A 82 -12.60 3.02 24.16
C GLN A 82 -13.65 3.80 23.37
N SER A 83 -14.15 3.23 22.27
CA SER A 83 -15.25 3.84 21.50
C SER A 83 -16.55 3.89 22.31
N THR A 84 -16.82 2.89 23.13
CA THR A 84 -18.00 2.86 24.01
C THR A 84 -17.90 3.90 25.11
N HIS A 85 -16.72 4.00 25.75
CA HIS A 85 -16.46 5.01 26.77
C HIS A 85 -16.54 6.45 26.22
N ALA A 86 -16.02 6.68 25.01
CA ALA A 86 -16.12 7.97 24.34
C ALA A 86 -17.57 8.35 23.97
N ARG A 87 -18.42 7.36 23.64
CA ARG A 87 -19.86 7.60 23.38
C ARG A 87 -20.61 7.92 24.68
N SER A 88 -20.41 7.14 25.74
CA SER A 88 -21.08 7.37 27.02
C SER A 88 -20.74 8.73 27.63
N THR A 89 -19.50 9.21 27.44
CA THR A 89 -19.07 10.53 27.91
C THR A 89 -19.57 11.69 27.03
N ALA A 90 -19.84 11.42 25.75
CA ALA A 90 -20.45 12.39 24.84
C ALA A 90 -21.97 12.55 25.10
N ASP A 91 -22.67 11.46 25.41
CA ASP A 91 -24.11 11.50 25.71
C ASP A 91 -24.44 12.27 27.00
N ASP A 92 -23.48 12.36 27.95
CA ASP A 92 -23.61 13.13 29.20
C ASP A 92 -23.27 14.64 29.04
N CYS A 93 -22.73 15.08 27.90
CA CYS A 93 -22.27 16.45 27.69
C CYS A 93 -22.94 17.10 26.47
N CYS A 94 -24.11 17.72 26.67
CA CYS A 94 -24.79 18.69 25.78
C CYS A 94 -24.90 18.31 24.28
N SER A 95 -26.14 18.26 23.76
CA SER A 95 -26.49 17.95 22.36
C SER A 95 -25.78 18.77 21.27
N ASP A 96 -25.08 19.85 21.62
CA ASP A 96 -24.44 20.78 20.69
C ASP A 96 -22.90 20.58 20.58
N CYS A 97 -22.32 19.66 21.35
CA CYS A 97 -20.89 19.33 21.29
C CYS A 97 -20.61 18.22 20.26
N ALA A 98 -20.93 18.44 18.99
CA ALA A 98 -20.78 17.46 17.90
C ALA A 98 -19.32 17.06 17.55
N SER A 99 -18.35 17.43 18.39
CA SER A 99 -16.93 17.11 18.26
C SER A 99 -16.39 16.37 19.48
N GLY A 100 -17.08 15.30 19.90
CA GLY A 100 -16.54 14.37 20.90
C GLY A 100 -15.16 13.81 20.48
N PRO A 101 -14.37 13.29 21.44
CA PRO A 101 -13.04 12.75 21.17
C PRO A 101 -13.13 11.67 20.07
N ARG A 102 -12.52 11.95 18.92
CA ARG A 102 -12.51 11.03 17.78
C ARG A 102 -11.56 9.88 18.07
N VAL A 103 -12.11 8.78 18.60
CA VAL A 103 -11.39 7.50 18.74
C VAL A 103 -11.10 6.96 17.34
N LYS A 104 -9.84 7.06 16.88
CA LYS A 104 -9.44 6.51 15.58
C LYS A 104 -8.92 5.08 15.75
N ARG A 105 -9.45 4.12 14.98
CA ARG A 105 -9.01 2.71 15.01
C ARG A 105 -7.50 2.54 14.80
N ARG A 106 -6.87 3.44 14.02
CA ARG A 106 -5.42 3.44 13.75
C ARG A 106 -4.53 3.60 14.99
N TRP A 107 -5.09 3.99 16.14
CA TRP A 107 -4.35 4.15 17.39
C TRP A 107 -4.39 2.89 18.28
N TYR A 108 -5.11 1.85 17.85
CA TYR A 108 -5.33 0.62 18.61
C TYR A 108 -4.78 -0.54 17.80
N GLN A 109 -3.45 -0.62 17.74
CA GLN A 109 -2.71 -1.65 16.97
C GLN A 109 -1.51 -2.21 17.76
N SER A 110 -1.54 -2.05 19.09
CA SER A 110 -0.40 -2.40 19.95
C SER A 110 -0.14 -3.90 19.96
N ASN A 111 -1.18 -4.73 19.88
CA ASN A 111 -1.01 -6.18 19.86
C ASN A 111 -0.43 -6.65 18.52
N MET A 112 -0.91 -6.08 17.40
CA MET A 112 -0.33 -6.34 16.09
C MET A 112 1.14 -5.90 16.03
N ALA A 113 1.45 -4.68 16.51
CA ALA A 113 2.83 -4.19 16.56
C ALA A 113 3.74 -5.08 17.41
N GLN A 114 3.25 -5.55 18.56
CA GLN A 114 3.98 -6.48 19.42
C GLN A 114 4.18 -7.84 18.74
N LEU A 115 3.16 -8.39 18.06
CA LEU A 115 3.27 -9.63 17.31
C LEU A 115 4.34 -9.54 16.22
N LEU A 116 4.30 -8.47 15.41
CA LEU A 116 5.33 -8.24 14.38
C LEU A 116 6.71 -8.13 15.00
N SER A 117 6.82 -7.44 16.14
CA SER A 117 8.09 -7.26 16.83
C SER A 117 8.67 -8.57 17.36
N ASN A 118 7.81 -9.47 17.84
CA ASN A 118 8.22 -10.79 18.30
C ASN A 118 8.57 -11.74 17.16
N SER A 119 7.98 -11.53 15.98
CA SER A 119 8.23 -12.36 14.81
C SER A 119 9.55 -12.01 14.11
N GLY A 120 10.02 -10.76 14.22
CA GLY A 120 11.22 -10.28 13.56
C GLY A 120 12.30 -9.80 14.54
N GLU A 121 13.40 -9.26 13.99
CA GLU A 121 14.48 -8.62 14.77
C GLU A 121 14.21 -7.13 15.02
N ARG A 122 13.00 -6.63 14.74
CA ARG A 122 12.67 -5.20 14.71
C ARG A 122 11.56 -4.89 15.69
N THR A 123 11.63 -3.72 16.33
CA THR A 123 10.52 -3.21 17.15
C THR A 123 9.63 -2.32 16.30
N PHE A 124 8.33 -2.57 16.31
CA PHE A 124 7.34 -1.78 15.59
C PHE A 124 6.54 -0.90 16.55
N ALA A 125 6.37 0.37 16.19
CA ALA A 125 5.39 1.24 16.83
C ALA A 125 3.96 0.89 16.36
N PHE A 126 2.95 1.23 17.16
CA PHE A 126 1.54 0.92 16.84
C PHE A 126 1.04 1.65 15.57
N ASP A 127 1.63 2.79 15.21
CA ASP A 127 1.30 3.55 14.01
C ASP A 127 2.28 3.26 12.86
N HIS A 128 3.13 2.24 13.02
CA HIS A 128 4.07 1.88 11.98
C HIS A 128 3.31 1.48 10.71
N PRO A 129 3.70 2.00 9.53
CA PRO A 129 2.99 1.76 8.27
C PRO A 129 2.81 0.29 7.90
N GLU A 130 3.76 -0.56 8.28
CA GLU A 130 3.65 -2.01 8.07
C GLU A 130 2.57 -2.65 8.96
N VAL A 131 2.45 -2.22 10.22
CA VAL A 131 1.38 -2.66 11.14
C VAL A 131 0.02 -2.31 10.55
N LEU A 132 -0.15 -1.05 10.14
CA LEU A 132 -1.37 -0.54 9.50
C LEU A 132 -1.74 -1.34 8.26
N ARG A 133 -0.76 -1.62 7.39
CA ARG A 133 -0.93 -2.36 6.14
C ARG A 133 -1.33 -3.82 6.38
N ILE A 134 -0.66 -4.50 7.31
CA ILE A 134 -0.96 -5.90 7.64
C ILE A 134 -2.36 -6.01 8.25
N GLN A 135 -2.69 -5.14 9.21
CA GLN A 135 -4.02 -5.10 9.81
C GLN A 135 -5.11 -4.81 8.76
N HIS A 136 -4.89 -3.86 7.84
CA HIS A 136 -5.82 -3.61 6.74
C HIS A 136 -5.98 -4.83 5.84
N THR A 137 -4.87 -5.46 5.45
CA THR A 137 -4.86 -6.63 4.56
C THR A 137 -5.63 -7.81 5.16
N VAL A 138 -5.36 -8.13 6.43
CA VAL A 138 -6.02 -9.25 7.12
C VAL A 138 -7.50 -8.96 7.33
N ASN A 139 -7.88 -7.74 7.74
CA ASN A 139 -9.30 -7.36 7.82
C ASN A 139 -10.00 -7.50 6.47
N ARG A 140 -9.38 -7.01 5.39
CA ARG A 140 -9.95 -7.11 4.03
C ARG A 140 -10.17 -8.56 3.60
N MET A 141 -9.25 -9.46 3.95
CA MET A 141 -9.43 -10.90 3.72
C MET A 141 -10.63 -11.44 4.51
N LEU A 142 -10.73 -11.14 5.81
CA LEU A 142 -11.83 -11.60 6.65
C LEU A 142 -13.20 -11.06 6.21
N ASP A 143 -13.25 -9.81 5.75
CA ASP A 143 -14.47 -9.15 5.29
C ASP A 143 -14.95 -9.69 3.93
N SER A 144 -14.05 -10.28 3.14
CA SER A 144 -14.32 -10.70 1.74
C SER A 144 -15.25 -11.92 1.58
N ARG A 145 -15.78 -12.50 2.68
CA ARG A 145 -16.74 -13.63 2.70
C ARG A 145 -16.40 -14.80 1.77
N GLY A 146 -15.12 -15.01 1.44
CA GLY A 146 -14.65 -16.17 0.71
C GLY A 146 -13.44 -15.92 -0.18
N VAL A 147 -13.44 -14.85 -0.98
CA VAL A 147 -12.36 -14.62 -1.95
C VAL A 147 -12.00 -13.15 -2.01
N MET A 148 -10.75 -12.85 -1.69
CA MET A 148 -10.17 -11.53 -1.93
C MET A 148 -9.41 -11.55 -3.27
N LEU A 149 -9.62 -10.53 -4.10
CA LEU A 149 -8.87 -10.32 -5.34
C LEU A 149 -7.78 -9.27 -5.12
N VAL A 150 -6.58 -9.54 -5.61
CA VAL A 150 -5.42 -8.67 -5.47
C VAL A 150 -4.75 -8.52 -6.82
N GLY A 151 -4.67 -7.31 -7.37
CA GLY A 151 -3.86 -7.06 -8.56
C GLY A 151 -2.37 -6.97 -8.21
N ILE A 152 -1.55 -7.64 -9.01
CA ILE A 152 -0.12 -7.81 -8.81
C ILE A 152 0.58 -7.47 -10.11
N ALA A 153 1.60 -6.63 -10.02
CA ALA A 153 2.59 -6.41 -11.06
C ALA A 153 3.86 -7.17 -10.67
N TYR A 154 4.27 -8.14 -11.49
CA TYR A 154 5.47 -8.95 -11.28
C TYR A 154 6.38 -8.93 -12.54
N PRO A 155 6.90 -7.75 -12.93
CA PRO A 155 7.92 -7.65 -13.95
C PRO A 155 9.26 -8.23 -13.48
N ASP A 156 10.18 -8.49 -14.41
CA ASP A 156 11.59 -8.73 -14.05
C ASP A 156 12.24 -7.42 -13.60
N ASP A 157 12.21 -6.38 -14.43
CA ASP A 157 12.75 -5.05 -14.08
C ASP A 157 11.74 -3.93 -14.37
N VAL A 158 11.96 -2.78 -13.72
CA VAL A 158 11.24 -1.53 -13.96
C VAL A 158 12.25 -0.42 -14.29
N ASP A 159 12.17 0.17 -15.47
CA ASP A 159 12.94 1.36 -15.87
C ASP A 159 11.99 2.53 -16.17
N VAL A 160 12.10 3.60 -15.39
CA VAL A 160 11.37 4.85 -15.57
C VAL A 160 12.32 5.90 -16.12
N GLY A 161 12.08 6.31 -17.36
CA GLY A 161 12.82 7.33 -18.10
C GLY A 161 12.89 8.70 -17.39
N ALA A 162 13.77 9.56 -17.88
CA ALA A 162 13.91 10.91 -17.34
C ALA A 162 12.64 11.73 -17.59
N GLY A 163 12.12 12.38 -16.56
CA GLY A 163 10.84 13.12 -16.61
C GLY A 163 9.62 12.25 -16.95
N ALA A 164 9.76 10.92 -16.90
CA ALA A 164 8.69 9.99 -17.22
C ALA A 164 7.77 9.72 -16.02
N LEU A 165 6.55 9.27 -16.28
CA LEU A 165 5.58 8.86 -15.27
C LEU A 165 5.16 7.41 -15.48
N LEU A 166 5.46 6.55 -14.53
CA LEU A 166 4.88 5.22 -14.41
C LEU A 166 3.77 5.23 -13.38
N LEU A 167 2.52 5.10 -13.85
CA LEU A 167 1.33 5.09 -13.03
C LEU A 167 0.82 3.66 -12.80
N MET A 168 0.80 3.22 -11.55
CA MET A 168 0.22 1.95 -11.14
C MET A 168 -1.24 2.16 -10.77
N ALA A 169 -2.15 1.50 -11.49
CA ALA A 169 -3.59 1.66 -11.35
C ALA A 169 -4.08 1.30 -9.92
N PRO A 170 -5.28 1.77 -9.50
CA PRO A 170 -5.82 1.48 -8.17
C PRO A 170 -5.95 -0.01 -7.83
N THR A 171 -6.01 -0.86 -8.86
CA THR A 171 -6.09 -2.31 -8.72
C THR A 171 -4.75 -2.97 -8.42
N VAL A 172 -3.63 -2.27 -8.58
CA VAL A 172 -2.29 -2.77 -8.28
C VAL A 172 -2.03 -2.60 -6.79
N HIS A 173 -1.90 -3.71 -6.07
CA HIS A 173 -1.61 -3.75 -4.64
C HIS A 173 -0.22 -4.31 -4.32
N VAL A 174 0.41 -4.97 -5.29
CA VAL A 174 1.76 -5.51 -5.17
C VAL A 174 2.54 -5.15 -6.42
N LEU A 175 3.74 -4.60 -6.24
CA LEU A 175 4.78 -4.50 -7.26
C LEU A 175 5.99 -5.28 -6.76
N ASN A 176 6.43 -6.29 -7.52
CA ASN A 176 7.64 -7.04 -7.25
C ASN A 176 8.51 -7.06 -8.50
N ALA A 177 9.75 -6.59 -8.38
CA ALA A 177 10.73 -6.51 -9.46
C ALA A 177 12.13 -6.84 -8.89
N ASP A 178 13.10 -7.20 -9.72
CA ASP A 178 14.49 -7.33 -9.29
C ASP A 178 15.11 -5.95 -9.13
N VAL A 179 15.10 -5.17 -10.20
CA VAL A 179 15.66 -3.83 -10.22
C VAL A 179 14.57 -2.82 -10.55
N ILE A 180 14.48 -1.77 -9.76
CA ILE A 180 13.69 -0.58 -10.09
C ILE A 180 14.67 0.56 -10.34
N THR A 181 14.66 1.12 -11.55
CA THR A 181 15.46 2.28 -11.94
C THR A 181 14.54 3.45 -12.22
N ILE A 182 14.78 4.58 -11.57
CA ILE A 182 14.08 5.85 -11.79
C ILE A 182 15.12 6.89 -12.18
N LYS A 183 15.10 7.34 -13.45
CA LYS A 183 16.03 8.35 -13.96
C LYS A 183 15.65 9.76 -13.46
N ALA A 184 16.45 10.77 -13.85
CA ALA A 184 16.26 12.15 -13.40
C ALA A 184 14.82 12.64 -13.62
N ASP A 185 14.19 13.15 -12.57
CA ASP A 185 12.80 13.65 -12.56
C ASP A 185 11.72 12.61 -12.96
N GLY A 186 12.08 11.34 -13.08
CA GLY A 186 11.13 10.25 -13.29
C GLY A 186 10.28 9.98 -12.04
N VAL A 187 9.05 9.50 -12.23
CA VAL A 187 8.08 9.30 -11.14
C VAL A 187 7.45 7.91 -11.23
N LEU A 188 7.50 7.18 -10.12
CA LEU A 188 6.70 5.97 -9.90
C LEU A 188 5.54 6.32 -8.96
N ARG A 189 4.32 6.29 -9.47
CA ARG A 189 3.11 6.68 -8.73
C ARG A 189 2.15 5.53 -8.59
N PHE A 190 1.61 5.35 -7.39
CA PHE A 190 0.54 4.41 -7.13
C PHE A 190 -0.76 5.15 -6.88
N GLU A 191 -1.86 4.66 -7.45
CA GLU A 191 -3.20 5.15 -7.12
C GLU A 191 -3.87 4.35 -5.99
N SER A 192 -3.31 3.18 -5.67
CA SER A 192 -3.74 2.38 -4.53
C SER A 192 -3.11 2.89 -3.23
N ARG A 193 -3.91 2.94 -2.17
CA ARG A 193 -3.52 3.40 -0.84
C ARG A 193 -2.70 2.36 -0.06
N HIS A 194 -2.83 1.10 -0.44
CA HIS A 194 -2.20 -0.02 0.23
C HIS A 194 -1.45 -0.84 -0.81
N VAL A 195 -0.21 -0.41 -1.08
CA VAL A 195 0.71 -1.08 -2.00
C VAL A 195 1.89 -1.63 -1.24
N ARG A 196 2.29 -2.85 -1.58
CA ARG A 196 3.61 -3.38 -1.25
C ARG A 196 4.50 -3.30 -2.48
N VAL A 197 5.64 -2.63 -2.33
CA VAL A 197 6.71 -2.63 -3.33
C VAL A 197 7.85 -3.46 -2.77
N THR A 198 8.35 -4.42 -3.54
CA THR A 198 9.52 -5.24 -3.20
C THR A 198 10.48 -5.19 -4.38
N CYS A 199 11.75 -4.90 -4.13
CA CYS A 199 12.80 -5.09 -5.10
C CYS A 199 14.14 -5.46 -4.44
N SER A 200 15.04 -6.04 -5.25
CA SER A 200 16.40 -6.36 -4.82
C SER A 200 17.31 -5.14 -4.89
N GLU A 201 17.06 -4.25 -5.85
CA GLU A 201 17.84 -3.03 -6.07
C GLU A 201 16.91 -1.87 -6.46
N LEU A 202 17.14 -0.68 -5.88
CA LEU A 202 16.49 0.57 -6.29
C LEU A 202 17.56 1.58 -6.70
N ASN A 203 17.54 1.94 -7.98
CA ASN A 203 18.43 2.91 -8.59
C ASN A 203 17.68 4.20 -8.88
N GLY A 204 18.27 5.34 -8.53
CA GLY A 204 17.73 6.64 -8.88
C GLY A 204 18.36 7.78 -8.10
N PRO A 205 17.90 9.02 -8.33
CA PRO A 205 18.28 10.14 -7.48
C PRO A 205 17.91 9.84 -6.03
N LYS A 206 18.69 10.34 -5.05
CA LYS A 206 18.45 10.13 -3.61
C LYS A 206 17.03 10.47 -3.14
N ASN A 207 16.30 11.24 -3.94
CA ASN A 207 14.94 11.70 -3.70
C ASN A 207 13.95 11.25 -4.80
N ALA A 208 14.20 10.14 -5.48
CA ALA A 208 13.31 9.62 -6.51
C ALA A 208 11.88 9.48 -5.94
N PRO A 209 10.88 10.18 -6.52
CA PRO A 209 9.55 10.21 -5.95
C PRO A 209 8.82 8.89 -6.18
N VAL A 210 8.62 8.13 -5.10
CA VAL A 210 7.64 7.04 -5.04
C VAL A 210 6.43 7.56 -4.27
N ILE A 211 5.32 7.81 -4.98
CA ILE A 211 4.15 8.49 -4.41
C ILE A 211 3.06 7.46 -4.09
N ILE A 212 2.60 7.44 -2.83
CA ILE A 212 1.48 6.62 -2.33
C ILE A 212 0.43 7.56 -1.69
N PRO A 213 -0.84 7.55 -2.13
CA PRO A 213 -1.80 8.65 -1.94
C PRO A 213 -2.38 8.88 -0.54
N ASP A 214 -2.08 8.04 0.47
CA ASP A 214 -2.68 8.13 1.81
C ASP A 214 -1.66 8.24 2.96
N LEU A 215 -0.37 8.32 2.62
CA LEU A 215 0.63 8.87 3.52
C LEU A 215 0.76 10.33 3.09
N ASP A 216 0.27 11.29 3.88
CA ASP A 216 0.43 12.74 3.68
C ASP A 216 1.92 13.20 3.72
N ILE A 217 2.85 12.30 3.40
CA ILE A 217 4.29 12.49 3.40
C ILE A 217 4.80 11.81 2.12
N PRO A 218 5.40 12.55 1.17
CA PRO A 218 6.17 11.92 0.11
C PRO A 218 7.24 11.04 0.77
N ARG A 219 7.17 9.73 0.54
CA ARG A 219 8.29 8.88 0.93
C ARG A 219 9.37 9.04 -0.12
N TYR A 220 10.38 9.81 0.24
CA TYR A 220 11.71 9.57 -0.31
C TYR A 220 12.09 8.18 0.17
N VAL A 221 12.11 7.22 -0.75
CA VAL A 221 12.59 5.87 -0.43
C VAL A 221 14.08 6.02 -0.17
N LEU A 222 14.44 6.12 1.12
CA LEU A 222 15.82 5.92 1.52
C LEU A 222 16.19 4.47 1.14
N PRO A 223 17.41 4.22 0.65
CA PRO A 223 17.86 2.88 0.25
C PRO A 223 17.58 1.78 1.29
N ASP A 224 17.49 2.16 2.57
CA ASP A 224 17.34 1.26 3.71
C ASP A 224 15.87 0.96 4.11
N GLU A 225 14.88 1.64 3.51
CA GLU A 225 13.44 1.40 3.77
C GLU A 225 12.76 0.43 2.79
N LEU A 226 13.49 0.01 1.75
CA LEU A 226 13.07 -1.10 0.91
C LEU A 226 13.28 -2.41 1.66
N THR A 227 12.25 -3.25 1.69
CA THR A 227 12.40 -4.65 2.09
C THR A 227 13.13 -5.39 0.97
N VAL A 228 14.43 -5.10 0.81
CA VAL A 228 15.39 -6.00 0.19
C VAL A 228 15.42 -7.23 1.10
N GLY A 229 15.30 -8.43 0.51
CA GLY A 229 15.27 -9.67 1.27
C GLY A 229 16.52 -9.81 2.16
N GLY A 230 16.34 -9.65 3.47
CA GLY A 230 17.32 -10.01 4.50
C GLY A 230 18.29 -8.89 4.92
N LEU A 231 18.36 -8.70 6.25
CA LEU A 231 19.38 -7.99 7.05
C LEU A 231 19.47 -6.44 7.03
N LEU A 232 19.23 -5.88 8.24
CA LEU A 232 19.86 -4.69 8.91
C LEU A 232 19.71 -3.31 8.22
N THR A 233 19.81 -2.12 8.84
CA THR A 233 20.27 -1.64 10.16
C THR A 233 19.61 -0.27 10.46
N GLU A 234 19.73 0.19 11.72
CA GLU A 234 19.32 1.49 12.26
C GLU A 234 19.81 2.72 11.47
N LEU A 235 19.06 3.83 11.53
CA LEU A 235 19.59 5.13 12.00
C LEU A 235 18.48 6.08 12.46
N SER A 236 18.69 6.59 13.66
CA SER A 236 17.88 7.56 14.40
C SER A 236 17.89 8.97 13.80
N SER A 237 16.74 9.65 13.94
CA SER A 237 16.57 11.10 14.13
C SER A 237 17.57 12.06 13.46
N SER A 238 17.13 12.72 12.40
CA SER A 238 17.48 14.14 12.22
C SER A 238 16.33 14.88 11.54
N ALA A 239 15.97 16.02 12.13
CA ALA A 239 14.90 16.88 11.69
C ALA A 239 15.19 17.46 10.30
N VAL A 240 14.32 17.18 9.34
CA VAL A 240 14.23 17.95 8.09
C VAL A 240 13.16 19.02 8.32
N SER A 241 13.54 20.29 8.21
CA SER A 241 12.66 21.42 8.49
C SER A 241 11.55 21.54 7.45
N ASP A 242 10.33 21.80 7.92
CA ASP A 242 9.07 21.94 7.17
C ASP A 242 9.08 22.97 6.00
N THR A 243 10.17 23.68 5.77
CA THR A 243 10.27 24.74 4.77
C THR A 243 10.60 24.27 3.35
N ASP A 244 11.16 23.07 3.16
CA ASP A 244 11.56 22.61 1.81
C ASP A 244 10.46 21.86 1.05
N VAL A 245 9.40 21.41 1.75
CA VAL A 245 8.28 20.64 1.15
C VAL A 245 7.27 21.55 0.43
N LEU A 246 7.18 22.82 0.82
CA LEU A 246 6.19 23.78 0.28
C LEU A 246 6.54 24.33 -1.11
N ALA A 247 7.76 24.12 -1.61
CA ALA A 247 8.17 24.62 -2.93
C ALA A 247 7.71 23.75 -4.10
N ALA A 248 7.40 22.46 -3.89
CA ALA A 248 7.03 21.53 -4.95
C ALA A 248 5.53 21.56 -5.34
N HIS A 249 4.69 22.29 -4.59
CA HIS A 249 3.23 22.19 -4.72
C HIS A 249 2.55 23.23 -5.63
N LYS A 250 3.30 24.06 -6.38
CA LYS A 250 2.70 25.23 -7.05
C LYS A 250 2.32 25.13 -8.52
N HIS A 251 2.54 24.03 -9.25
CA HIS A 251 2.11 23.96 -10.66
C HIS A 251 1.65 22.57 -11.10
N LEU A 252 0.38 22.23 -10.87
CA LEU A 252 -0.36 21.28 -11.68
C LEU A 252 -1.80 21.81 -11.89
N PRO A 253 -2.20 22.21 -13.11
CA PRO A 253 -3.56 22.63 -13.39
C PRO A 253 -4.46 21.43 -13.75
N GLY A 254 -5.68 21.45 -13.22
CA GLY A 254 -6.87 20.86 -13.84
C GLY A 254 -7.06 19.34 -13.69
N PHE A 255 -7.94 18.94 -12.77
CA PHE A 255 -8.78 17.76 -12.96
C PHE A 255 -10.13 18.01 -12.28
N ASP A 256 -11.14 18.29 -13.09
CA ASP A 256 -12.53 18.45 -12.66
C ASP A 256 -13.08 17.13 -12.11
N ALA A 257 -13.58 17.19 -10.87
CA ALA A 257 -14.14 16.07 -10.14
C ALA A 257 -15.53 15.62 -10.64
N GLU A 258 -16.05 16.19 -11.74
CA GLU A 258 -17.41 15.93 -12.22
C GLU A 258 -17.54 14.66 -13.11
N TYR A 259 -16.44 14.06 -13.57
CA TYR A 259 -16.52 12.94 -14.51
C TYR A 259 -16.86 11.57 -13.86
N LEU A 260 -16.70 11.42 -12.54
CA LEU A 260 -16.98 10.14 -11.85
C LEU A 260 -18.42 9.99 -11.36
N LEU A 261 -19.24 11.06 -11.40
CA LEU A 261 -20.65 10.98 -11.00
C LEU A 261 -21.61 10.70 -12.18
N ALA A 262 -21.15 10.80 -13.43
CA ALA A 262 -21.99 10.64 -14.61
C ALA A 262 -22.28 9.18 -15.03
N GLN A 263 -21.62 8.17 -14.45
CA GLN A 263 -21.87 6.75 -14.79
C GLN A 263 -22.59 5.94 -13.70
N ALA A 264 -22.89 6.54 -12.53
CA ALA A 264 -23.65 5.88 -11.47
C ALA A 264 -25.17 6.16 -11.52
N GLY A 265 -25.64 6.97 -12.48
CA GLY A 265 -27.02 7.46 -12.56
C GLY A 265 -27.84 6.99 -13.78
N SER A 266 -27.54 5.83 -14.36
CA SER A 266 -28.34 5.25 -15.44
C SER A 266 -28.65 3.78 -15.15
N HIS A 267 -29.40 3.53 -14.08
CA HIS A 267 -30.38 2.44 -13.94
C HIS A 267 -31.09 2.60 -12.59
N ALA A 268 -31.99 3.59 -12.53
CA ALA A 268 -33.18 3.63 -11.68
C ALA A 268 -34.11 4.73 -12.22
#